data_AF-A0A9X2WU80-F1
#
_entry.id   AF-A0A9X2WU80-F1
#
_cell.length_a   1.000
_cell.length_b   1.000
_cell.length_c   1.000
_cell.angle_alpha   90.00
_cell.angle_beta   90.00
_cell.angle_gamma   90.00
#
_symmetry.space_group_name_H-M   'P 1'
#
loop_
_entity.id
_entity.type
_entity.pdbx_description
1 polymer ?
#
loop_
_entity_poly.entity_id
_entity_poly.type
_entity_poly.pdbx_seq_one_letter_code
_entity_poly.pdbx_strand_id
1 'polypeptide(L)'
;FGVDGHEEDGSFFDYVITERERNDDKTRFVDLGVKNNRATLNGSACIKYDTIAEDHASKSKSSQPFQYFSTMGYICRHPGNKSVVIQLEVSYRSDLQNVPDGITLMSDQFFNSIEFINNKVK
;
A
#
# COMPACT_ATOMS: atom_id res chain seq x y z
N PHE A 1 11.32 1.47 0.31
CA PHE A 1 11.74 2.34 -0.80
C PHE A 1 12.91 3.19 -0.34
N GLY A 2 14.02 3.18 -1.07
CA GLY A 2 15.07 4.18 -0.85
C GLY A 2 14.54 5.54 -1.27
N VAL A 3 14.74 6.57 -0.44
CA VAL A 3 14.32 7.95 -0.75
C VAL A 3 15.46 8.74 -1.42
N ASP A 4 16.68 8.22 -1.32
CA ASP A 4 17.89 8.82 -1.85
C ASP A 4 17.83 8.89 -3.39
N GLY A 5 18.16 10.06 -3.94
CA GLY A 5 18.11 10.32 -5.38
C GLY A 5 16.77 10.87 -5.90
N HIS A 6 15.77 11.04 -5.04
CA HIS A 6 14.47 11.61 -5.41
C HIS A 6 14.09 12.81 -4.52
N GLU A 7 14.61 13.99 -4.87
CA GLU A 7 14.35 15.22 -4.11
C GLU A 7 12.87 15.67 -4.26
N GLU A 8 12.31 15.52 -5.46
CA GLU A 8 10.92 15.90 -5.74
C GLU A 8 9.92 14.75 -5.51
N ASP A 9 8.75 15.09 -4.98
CA ASP A 9 7.65 14.13 -4.76
C ASP A 9 7.22 13.47 -6.09
N GLY A 10 7.28 14.22 -7.19
CA GLY A 10 7.00 13.76 -8.55
C GLY A 10 7.77 12.50 -8.92
N SER A 11 9.10 12.62 -8.96
CA SER A 11 10.01 11.57 -9.38
C SER A 11 10.06 10.40 -8.39
N PHE A 12 9.95 10.69 -7.09
CA PHE A 12 9.85 9.65 -6.07
C PHE A 12 8.63 8.75 -6.29
N PHE A 13 7.48 9.33 -6.57
CA PHE A 13 6.25 8.56 -6.74
C PHE A 13 6.21 7.78 -8.05
N ASP A 14 6.81 8.28 -9.14
CA ASP A 14 6.95 7.50 -10.38
C ASP A 14 7.84 6.26 -10.17
N TYR A 15 8.92 6.42 -9.40
CA TYR A 15 9.76 5.29 -8.96
C TYR A 15 8.96 4.29 -8.13
N VAL A 16 8.22 4.74 -7.12
CA VAL A 16 7.38 3.86 -6.27
C VAL A 16 6.35 3.09 -7.09
N ILE A 17 5.66 3.74 -8.04
CA ILE A 17 4.69 3.08 -8.92
C ILE A 17 5.37 1.97 -9.72
N THR A 18 6.51 2.28 -10.32
CA THR A 18 7.29 1.31 -11.11
C THR A 18 7.71 0.10 -10.28
N GLU A 19 8.20 0.30 -9.05
CA GLU A 19 8.58 -0.80 -8.18
C GLU A 19 7.37 -1.63 -7.72
N ARG A 20 6.21 -1.01 -7.48
CA ARG A 20 5.00 -1.74 -7.06
C ARG A 20 4.38 -2.59 -8.17
N GLU A 21 4.62 -2.23 -9.42
CA GLU A 21 4.19 -3.04 -10.57
C GLU A 21 5.11 -4.25 -10.81
N ARG A 22 6.23 -4.35 -10.09
CA ARG A 22 7.10 -5.53 -10.15
C ARG A 22 6.57 -6.64 -9.25
N ASN A 23 6.51 -7.84 -9.83
CA ASN A 23 6.30 -9.07 -9.10
C ASN A 23 7.63 -9.78 -8.89
N ASP A 24 8.23 -9.56 -7.73
CA ASP A 24 9.54 -10.11 -7.38
C ASP A 24 9.47 -11.58 -6.91
N ASP A 25 8.27 -12.10 -6.59
CA ASP A 25 8.06 -13.48 -6.13
C ASP A 25 6.89 -14.14 -6.87
N LYS A 26 7.10 -14.38 -8.17
CA LYS A 26 6.11 -15.00 -9.07
C LYS A 26 5.75 -16.44 -8.70
N THR A 27 6.58 -17.09 -7.86
CA THR A 27 6.31 -18.44 -7.37
C THR A 27 5.27 -18.45 -6.25
N ARG A 28 5.18 -17.36 -5.50
CA ARG A 28 4.23 -17.20 -4.42
C ARG A 28 3.00 -16.41 -4.85
N PHE A 29 3.19 -15.34 -5.60
CA PHE A 29 2.14 -14.39 -5.94
C PHE A 29 1.81 -14.40 -7.43
N VAL A 30 0.52 -14.58 -7.72
CA VAL A 30 -0.03 -14.31 -9.06
C VAL A 30 -0.81 -13.00 -8.98
N ASP A 31 -0.31 -11.95 -9.62
CA ASP A 31 -0.98 -10.64 -9.59
C ASP A 31 -2.23 -10.64 -10.46
N LEU A 32 -3.34 -10.23 -9.87
CA LEU A 32 -4.64 -10.13 -10.54
C LEU A 32 -5.02 -8.68 -10.83
N GLY A 33 -4.37 -7.71 -10.15
CA GLY A 33 -4.57 -6.30 -10.41
C GLY A 33 -3.79 -5.41 -9.45
N VAL A 34 -3.24 -4.32 -9.99
CA VAL A 34 -2.56 -3.26 -9.25
C VAL A 34 -3.14 -1.93 -9.74
N LYS A 35 -3.57 -1.09 -8.80
CA LYS A 35 -3.97 0.29 -9.04
C LYS A 35 -3.11 1.18 -8.18
N ASN A 36 -2.45 2.15 -8.81
CA ASN A 36 -1.71 3.20 -8.11
C ASN A 36 -2.22 4.56 -8.59
N ASN A 37 -2.57 5.45 -7.67
CA ASN A 37 -3.03 6.79 -7.99
C ASN A 37 -2.29 7.81 -7.12
N ARG A 38 -1.88 8.93 -7.72
CA ARG A 38 -1.41 10.08 -6.96
C ARG A 38 -2.57 10.62 -6.11
N ALA A 39 -2.31 10.87 -4.84
CA ALA A 39 -3.31 11.28 -3.86
C ALA A 39 -2.70 12.26 -2.85
N THR A 40 -3.56 12.77 -1.98
CA THR A 40 -3.16 13.54 -0.81
C THR A 40 -3.86 12.95 0.41
N LEU A 41 -3.10 12.70 1.48
CA LEU A 41 -3.63 12.27 2.76
C LEU A 41 -3.24 13.29 3.82
N ASN A 42 -4.23 13.99 4.38
CA ASN A 42 -4.04 14.98 5.45
C ASN A 42 -2.91 15.99 5.16
N GLY A 43 -2.91 16.53 3.93
CA GLY A 43 -1.94 17.53 3.46
C GLY A 43 -0.61 16.99 2.94
N SER A 44 -0.35 15.69 3.08
CA SER A 44 0.85 15.02 2.58
C SER A 44 0.62 14.45 1.19
N ALA A 45 1.60 14.63 0.29
CA ALA A 45 1.57 13.98 -1.01
C ALA A 45 1.80 12.46 -0.84
N CYS A 46 0.99 11.67 -1.53
CA CYS A 46 0.99 10.21 -1.41
C CYS A 46 0.71 9.51 -2.74
N ILE A 47 1.01 8.21 -2.78
CA ILE A 47 0.37 7.25 -3.67
C ILE A 47 -0.69 6.49 -2.89
N LYS A 48 -1.93 6.52 -3.34
CA LYS A 48 -2.97 5.57 -2.93
C LYS A 48 -2.87 4.33 -3.81
N TYR A 49 -2.94 3.16 -3.21
CA TYR A 49 -2.89 1.90 -3.95
C TYR A 49 -3.94 0.91 -3.49
N ASP A 50 -4.38 0.10 -4.45
CA ASP A 50 -5.22 -1.08 -4.25
C ASP A 50 -4.61 -2.23 -5.07
N THR A 51 -4.36 -3.38 -4.44
CA THR A 51 -3.85 -4.57 -5.14
C THR A 51 -4.64 -5.81 -4.80
N ILE A 52 -4.62 -6.76 -5.72
CA ILE A 52 -5.11 -8.12 -5.49
C ILE A 52 -4.18 -9.13 -6.16
N ALA A 53 -3.84 -10.18 -5.42
CA ALA A 53 -3.03 -11.29 -5.89
C ALA A 53 -3.54 -12.62 -5.31
N GLU A 54 -3.17 -13.73 -5.92
CA GLU A 54 -3.25 -15.06 -5.29
C GLU A 54 -1.98 -15.29 -4.47
N ASP A 55 -2.10 -15.61 -3.17
CA ASP A 55 -0.99 -15.98 -2.27
C ASP A 55 -0.96 -17.51 -2.11
N HIS A 56 -0.10 -18.17 -2.88
CA HIS A 56 0.09 -19.63 -2.90
C HIS A 56 0.92 -20.15 -1.72
N ALA A 57 1.42 -19.27 -0.85
CA ALA A 57 2.14 -19.62 0.38
C ALA A 57 1.39 -19.28 1.67
N SER A 58 0.10 -18.90 1.57
CA SER A 58 -0.73 -18.61 2.74
C SER A 58 -0.91 -19.85 3.62
N LYS A 59 -0.54 -19.75 4.90
CA LYS A 59 -0.74 -20.82 5.91
C LYS A 59 -2.11 -20.73 6.57
N SER A 60 -3.16 -20.66 5.75
CA SER A 60 -4.53 -20.60 6.24
C SER A 60 -5.11 -21.99 6.50
N LYS A 61 -6.31 -22.03 7.10
CA LYS A 61 -7.10 -23.28 7.23
C LYS A 61 -7.96 -23.57 5.99
N SER A 62 -7.80 -22.79 4.92
CA SER A 62 -8.51 -22.99 3.66
C SER A 62 -8.16 -24.35 3.06
N SER A 63 -9.12 -24.93 2.32
CA SER A 63 -8.87 -26.09 1.46
C SER A 63 -8.44 -25.68 0.04
N GLN A 64 -8.40 -24.39 -0.27
CA GLN A 64 -7.94 -23.91 -1.58
C GLN A 64 -6.39 -23.91 -1.65
N PRO A 65 -5.83 -24.09 -2.86
CA PRO A 65 -4.37 -24.08 -3.06
C PRO A 65 -3.73 -22.70 -2.84
N PHE A 66 -4.53 -21.64 -2.86
CA PHE A 66 -4.11 -20.26 -2.58
C PHE A 66 -5.20 -19.52 -1.82
N GLN A 67 -4.89 -18.31 -1.37
CA GLN A 67 -5.89 -17.34 -0.94
C GLN A 67 -5.74 -16.04 -1.70
N TYR A 68 -6.84 -15.35 -1.95
CA TYR A 68 -6.78 -13.98 -2.42
C TYR A 68 -6.18 -13.10 -1.34
N PHE A 69 -5.20 -12.30 -1.71
CA PHE A 69 -4.53 -11.31 -0.90
C PHE A 69 -4.80 -9.94 -1.49
N SER A 70 -5.64 -9.18 -0.81
CA SER A 70 -5.97 -7.80 -1.18
C SER A 70 -5.24 -6.82 -0.27
N THR A 71 -4.65 -5.76 -0.84
CA THR A 71 -4.08 -4.64 -0.07
C THR A 71 -4.70 -3.33 -0.50
N MET A 72 -4.98 -2.47 0.47
CA MET A 72 -5.41 -1.08 0.28
C MET A 72 -4.46 -0.23 1.11
N GLY A 73 -3.95 0.86 0.57
CA GLY A 73 -3.00 1.65 1.33
C GLY A 73 -2.55 2.95 0.72
N TYR A 74 -1.67 3.62 1.46
CA TYR A 74 -1.01 4.85 1.08
C TYR A 74 0.50 4.74 1.29
N ILE A 75 1.27 5.28 0.35
CA ILE A 75 2.70 5.56 0.55
C ILE A 75 2.85 7.08 0.50
N CYS A 76 3.14 7.69 1.63
CA CYS A 76 3.20 9.14 1.79
C CYS A 76 4.62 9.59 2.13
N ARG A 77 5.06 10.74 1.59
CA ARG A 77 6.25 11.43 2.11
C ARG A 77 5.86 12.29 3.30
N HIS A 78 6.64 12.24 4.37
CA HIS A 78 6.36 13.05 5.56
C HIS A 78 6.46 14.55 5.22
N PRO A 79 5.49 15.39 5.63
CA PRO A 79 5.40 16.77 5.16
C PRO A 79 6.56 17.64 5.68
N GLY A 80 7.00 17.41 6.92
CA GLY A 80 8.15 18.10 7.51
C GLY A 80 9.51 17.44 7.29
N ASN A 81 9.57 16.25 6.69
CA ASN A 81 10.82 15.56 6.43
C ASN A 81 10.73 14.70 5.17
N LYS A 82 11.21 15.25 4.05
CA LYS A 82 11.13 14.60 2.74
C LYS A 82 11.99 13.33 2.64
N SER A 83 12.95 13.09 3.52
CA SER A 83 13.68 11.81 3.55
C SER A 83 12.92 10.68 4.24
N VAL A 84 11.74 10.96 4.83
CA VAL A 84 10.90 9.97 5.50
C VAL A 84 9.70 9.63 4.62
N VAL A 85 9.50 8.34 4.41
CA VAL A 85 8.35 7.76 3.70
C VAL A 85 7.62 6.82 4.64
N ILE A 86 6.30 6.92 4.67
CA ILE A 86 5.44 6.10 5.51
C ILE A 86 4.51 5.30 4.59
N GLN A 87 4.53 3.98 4.73
CA GLN A 87 3.55 3.09 4.13
C GLN A 87 2.50 2.70 5.17
N LEU A 88 1.25 2.97 4.84
CA LEU A 88 0.07 2.63 5.63
C LEU A 88 -0.72 1.61 4.83
N GLU A 89 -0.99 0.46 5.41
CA GLU A 89 -1.62 -0.64 4.68
C GLU A 89 -2.64 -1.37 5.53
N VAL A 90 -3.80 -1.63 4.93
CA VAL A 90 -4.75 -2.63 5.38
C VAL A 90 -4.69 -3.77 4.38
N SER A 91 -4.53 -4.98 4.88
CA SER A 91 -4.51 -6.17 4.04
C SER A 91 -5.53 -7.21 4.49
N TYR A 92 -6.08 -7.93 3.53
CA TYR A 92 -7.13 -8.91 3.74
C TYR A 92 -6.82 -10.17 2.95
N ARG A 93 -6.91 -11.33 3.61
CA ARG A 93 -6.77 -12.65 2.99
C ARG A 93 -8.07 -13.44 3.09
N SER A 94 -8.51 -14.03 2.00
CA SER A 94 -9.76 -14.79 1.94
C SER A 94 -9.76 -15.79 0.78
N ASP A 95 -10.66 -16.76 0.86
CA ASP A 95 -10.96 -17.69 -0.23
C ASP A 95 -11.83 -17.04 -1.32
N LEU A 96 -12.37 -15.84 -1.04
CA LEU A 96 -13.14 -15.03 -1.96
C LEU A 96 -12.30 -13.86 -2.46
N GLN A 97 -12.41 -13.57 -3.75
CA GLN A 97 -11.71 -12.47 -4.40
C GLN A 97 -12.17 -11.10 -3.90
N ASN A 98 -13.44 -10.97 -3.52
CA ASN A 98 -14.01 -9.70 -3.12
C ASN A 98 -13.66 -9.36 -1.67
N VAL A 99 -13.24 -8.12 -1.44
CA VAL A 99 -13.09 -7.54 -0.10
C VAL A 99 -14.47 -7.17 0.43
N PRO A 100 -14.87 -7.61 1.64
CA PRO A 100 -16.15 -7.21 2.23
C PRO A 100 -16.20 -5.70 2.51
N ASP A 101 -17.37 -5.08 2.31
CA ASP A 101 -17.58 -3.63 2.53
C ASP A 101 -17.13 -3.16 3.93
N GLY A 102 -17.32 -4.00 4.95
CA GLY A 102 -16.89 -3.69 6.32
C GLY A 102 -15.37 -3.53 6.45
N ILE A 103 -14.57 -4.27 5.67
CA ILE A 103 -13.11 -4.13 5.63
C ILE A 103 -12.73 -2.83 4.91
N THR A 104 -13.39 -2.51 3.80
CA THR A 104 -13.18 -1.25 3.08
C THR A 104 -13.52 -0.05 3.98
N LEU A 105 -14.66 -0.07 4.66
CA LEU A 105 -15.06 0.98 5.59
C LEU A 105 -14.06 1.14 6.74
N MET A 106 -13.60 0.03 7.32
CA MET A 106 -12.58 0.05 8.37
C MET A 106 -11.27 0.65 7.86
N SER A 107 -10.85 0.29 6.65
CA SER A 107 -9.64 0.84 6.03
C SER A 107 -9.72 2.36 5.85
N ASP A 108 -10.87 2.86 5.37
CA ASP A 108 -11.09 4.29 5.20
C ASP A 108 -11.07 5.02 6.55
N GLN A 109 -11.70 4.45 7.58
CA GLN A 109 -11.65 5.00 8.95
C GLN A 109 -10.22 5.04 9.49
N PHE A 110 -9.45 3.97 9.29
CA PHE A 110 -8.05 3.91 9.69
C PHE A 110 -7.23 5.00 9.00
N PHE A 111 -7.28 5.12 7.67
CA PHE A 111 -6.50 6.12 6.94
C PHE A 111 -6.89 7.55 7.30
N ASN A 112 -8.18 7.82 7.49
CA ASN A 112 -8.66 9.16 7.87
C ASN A 112 -8.24 9.56 9.30
N SER A 113 -7.89 8.60 10.16
CA SER A 113 -7.43 8.86 11.52
C SER A 113 -5.93 9.22 11.63
N ILE A 114 -5.18 9.16 10.52
CA ILE A 114 -3.73 9.35 10.54
C ILE A 114 -3.36 10.83 10.60
N GLU A 115 -2.54 11.22 11.58
CA GLU A 115 -2.01 12.58 11.70
C GLU A 115 -0.48 12.59 11.50
N PHE A 116 0.01 13.50 10.65
CA PHE A 116 1.44 13.73 10.48
C PHE A 116 1.92 14.78 11.48
N ILE A 117 2.63 14.35 12.53
CA ILE A 117 3.13 15.26 13.57
C ILE A 117 4.50 15.80 13.18
N ASN A 118 4.56 17.09 12.85
CA ASN A 118 5.82 17.80 12.60
C ASN A 118 6.49 18.21 13.92
N ASN A 119 6.94 17.23 14.71
CA ASN A 119 7.79 17.55 15.85
C ASN A 119 9.17 17.97 15.32
N LYS A 120 9.50 19.25 15.46
CA LYS A 120 10.91 19.67 15.45
C LYS A 120 11.57 18.94 16.62
N VAL A 121 12.31 17.87 16.34
CA VAL A 121 13.27 17.34 17.30
C VAL A 121 14.26 18.49 17.52
N LYS A 122 14.11 19.17 18.66
CA LYS A 122 15.04 20.20 19.11
C LYS A 122 16.36 19.58 19.50
#